data_AF-A0A382WIR4-F1
#
_entry.id   AF-A0A382WIR4-F1
#
_cell.length_a   1.000
_cell.length_b   1.000
_cell.length_c   1.000
_cell.angle_alpha   90.00
_cell.angle_beta   90.00
_cell.angle_gamma   90.00
#
_symmetry.space_group_name_H-M   'P 1'
#
loop_
_entity.id
_entity.type
_entity.pdbx_description
1 polymer ?
#
loop_
_entity_poly.entity_id
_entity_poly.type
_entity_poly.pdbx_seq_one_letter_code
_entity_poly.pdbx_strand_id
1 'polypeptide(L)'
;MSPHEDPHLNYSQELWFNWFRDGILNSDIDVTGETPIMHYLIDLNILEYDANGLLKLSIIKKGHSGHEVKNRLLVVLNDLSSTENGFALIYLVSCFSNKKLPSLIIESDASSNKRKN
;
A
#
# COMPACT_ATOMS: atom_id res chain seq x y z
N MET A 1 -7.02 22.09 -4.43
CA MET A 1 -6.69 20.89 -5.22
C MET A 1 -6.35 19.78 -4.27
N SER A 2 -6.96 18.61 -4.45
CA SER A 2 -6.69 17.41 -3.64
C SER A 2 -6.21 16.27 -4.55
N PRO A 3 -5.63 15.19 -3.99
CA PRO A 3 -5.26 14.02 -4.78
C PRO A 3 -6.42 13.37 -5.54
N HIS A 4 -7.69 13.64 -5.18
CA HIS A 4 -8.86 13.17 -5.94
C HIS A 4 -8.98 13.86 -7.30
N GLU A 5 -8.64 15.15 -7.36
CA GLU A 5 -8.77 15.98 -8.56
C GLU A 5 -7.54 15.84 -9.45
N ASP A 6 -6.35 15.98 -8.87
CA ASP A 6 -5.09 16.06 -9.59
C ASP A 6 -4.01 15.16 -8.96
N PRO A 7 -4.16 13.81 -8.98
CA PRO A 7 -3.27 12.86 -8.30
C PRO A 7 -1.80 12.86 -8.80
N HIS A 8 -1.52 13.61 -9.87
CA HIS A 8 -0.19 13.77 -10.45
C HIS A 8 0.62 14.92 -9.81
N LEU A 9 0.00 15.72 -8.93
CA LEU A 9 0.64 16.81 -8.21
C LEU A 9 1.20 16.36 -6.86
N ASN A 10 1.99 17.23 -6.25
CA ASN A 10 2.55 17.01 -4.91
C ASN A 10 1.59 17.55 -3.85
N TYR A 11 1.38 16.79 -2.77
CA TYR A 11 0.50 17.15 -1.65
C TYR A 11 1.14 16.81 -0.31
N SER A 12 0.56 17.34 0.77
CA SER A 12 0.99 16.99 2.12
C SER A 12 0.72 15.51 2.42
N GLN A 13 1.43 14.98 3.41
CA GLN A 13 1.22 13.62 3.92
C GLN A 13 -0.23 13.39 4.34
N GLU A 14 -0.81 14.34 5.08
CA GLU A 14 -2.20 14.28 5.55
C GLU A 14 -3.19 14.13 4.38
N LEU A 15 -3.00 14.89 3.30
CA LEU A 15 -3.88 14.83 2.12
C LEU A 15 -3.78 13.48 1.41
N TRP A 16 -2.57 12.93 1.28
CA TRP A 16 -2.40 11.59 0.73
C TRP A 16 -2.99 10.52 1.62
N PHE A 17 -2.77 10.60 2.93
CA PHE A 17 -3.32 9.64 3.88
C PHE A 17 -4.85 9.62 3.83
N ASN A 18 -5.50 10.79 3.80
CA ASN A 18 -6.94 10.90 3.62
C ASN A 18 -7.42 10.27 2.30
N TRP A 19 -6.69 10.47 1.20
CA TRP A 19 -7.00 9.85 -0.08
C TRP A 19 -6.86 8.32 -0.05
N PHE A 20 -5.84 7.78 0.64
CA PHE A 20 -5.66 6.36 0.86
C PHE A 20 -6.77 5.77 1.75
N ARG A 21 -7.20 6.49 2.79
CA ARG A 21 -8.35 6.07 3.63
C ARG A 21 -9.66 6.04 2.88
N ASP A 22 -9.82 6.85 1.83
CA ASP A 22 -10.97 6.78 0.94
C ASP A 22 -10.89 5.52 0.06
N GLY A 23 -11.25 4.38 0.64
CA GLY A 23 -11.50 3.12 -0.05
C GLY A 23 -10.27 2.42 -0.63
N ILE A 24 -9.06 2.69 -0.12
CA ILE A 24 -7.87 1.84 -0.35
C ILE A 24 -7.53 1.13 0.95
N LEU A 25 -7.21 1.89 2.00
CA LEU A 25 -6.87 1.36 3.31
C LEU A 25 -8.08 0.69 3.98
N ASN A 26 -7.79 -0.23 4.90
CA ASN A 26 -8.78 -0.82 5.78
C ASN A 26 -9.44 0.27 6.63
N SER A 27 -10.77 0.20 6.79
CA SER A 27 -11.57 1.16 7.56
C SER A 27 -11.18 1.23 9.04
N ASP A 28 -10.55 0.18 9.56
CA ASP A 28 -10.11 0.11 10.96
C ASP A 28 -8.85 0.95 11.23
N ILE A 29 -8.19 1.45 10.17
CA ILE A 29 -7.02 2.31 10.29
C ILE A 29 -7.48 3.74 10.60
N ASP A 30 -7.08 4.24 11.78
CA ASP A 30 -7.30 5.61 12.22
C ASP A 30 -6.08 6.51 11.94
N VAL A 31 -6.15 7.76 12.41
CA VAL A 31 -5.08 8.77 12.22
C VAL A 31 -3.77 8.41 12.92
N THR A 32 -3.78 7.51 13.91
CA THR A 32 -2.54 7.06 14.56
C THR A 32 -1.71 6.19 13.62
N GLY A 33 -2.36 5.55 12.64
CA GLY A 33 -1.71 4.80 11.58
C GLY A 33 -1.08 5.65 10.49
N GLU A 34 -1.32 6.97 10.45
CA GLU A 34 -0.87 7.84 9.35
C GLU A 34 0.63 7.75 9.12
N THR A 35 1.43 8.23 10.07
CA THR A 35 2.89 8.29 9.92
C THR A 35 3.53 6.95 9.56
N PRO A 36 3.28 5.83 10.28
CA PRO A 36 3.91 4.57 9.95
C PRO A 36 3.48 4.02 8.59
N ILE A 37 2.20 4.16 8.19
CA ILE A 37 1.73 3.70 6.88
C ILE A 37 2.35 4.54 5.77
N MET A 38 2.39 5.85 5.93
CA MET A 38 2.95 6.76 4.92
C MET A 38 4.45 6.49 4.72
N HIS A 39 5.22 6.30 5.79
CA HIS A 39 6.62 5.88 5.69
C HIS A 39 6.78 4.53 5.00
N TYR A 40 5.94 3.55 5.34
CA TYR A 40 5.98 2.24 4.72
C TYR A 40 5.70 2.30 3.20
N LEU A 41 4.75 3.13 2.76
CA LEU A 41 4.47 3.35 1.33
C LEU A 41 5.64 4.04 0.61
N ILE A 42 6.39 4.89 1.30
CA ILE A 42 7.62 5.51 0.78
C ILE A 42 8.73 4.47 0.65
N ASP A 43 8.92 3.62 1.66
CA ASP A 43 9.92 2.53 1.62
C ASP A 43 9.64 1.54 0.47
N LEU A 44 8.36 1.36 0.11
CA LEU A 44 7.94 0.56 -1.05
C LEU A 44 8.04 1.31 -2.39
N ASN A 45 8.54 2.55 -2.42
CA ASN A 45 8.61 3.44 -3.57
C ASN A 45 7.25 3.74 -4.22
N ILE A 46 6.13 3.61 -3.48
CA ILE A 46 4.80 4.00 -3.96
C ILE A 46 4.64 5.52 -3.93
N LEU A 47 5.15 6.14 -2.86
CA LEU A 47 5.21 7.57 -2.67
C LEU A 47 6.67 8.04 -2.66
N GLU A 48 6.89 9.27 -3.11
CA GLU A 48 8.20 9.92 -3.06
C GLU A 48 8.07 11.37 -2.62
N TYR A 49 9.05 11.85 -1.85
CA TYR A 49 9.16 13.26 -1.49
C TYR A 49 9.73 14.08 -2.64
N ASP A 50 9.19 15.28 -2.82
CA ASP A 50 9.82 16.33 -3.60
C ASP A 50 10.81 17.14 -2.75
N ALA A 51 11.51 18.09 -3.39
CA ALA A 51 12.47 18.97 -2.73
C ALA A 51 11.86 19.88 -1.65
N ASN A 52 10.53 20.02 -1.61
CA ASN A 52 9.81 20.84 -0.66
C ASN A 52 9.18 20.02 0.49
N GLY A 53 9.42 18.70 0.53
CA GLY A 53 8.84 17.81 1.53
C GLY A 53 7.37 17.46 1.28
N LEU A 54 6.85 17.71 0.07
CA LEU A 54 5.54 17.23 -0.36
C LEU A 54 5.67 15.84 -1.03
N LEU A 55 4.61 15.05 -0.98
CA LEU A 55 4.59 13.70 -1.53
C LEU A 55 3.85 13.65 -2.87
N LYS A 56 4.21 12.70 -3.72
CA LYS A 56 3.44 12.29 -4.90
C LYS A 56 3.52 10.79 -5.11
N LEU A 57 2.59 10.25 -5.90
CA LEU A 57 2.66 8.87 -6.39
C LEU A 57 3.75 8.75 -7.46
N SER A 58 4.70 7.83 -7.26
CA SER A 58 5.84 7.62 -8.16
C SER A 58 5.42 7.15 -9.57
N ILE A 59 4.26 6.49 -9.67
CA ILE A 59 3.80 5.80 -10.89
C ILE A 59 2.87 6.65 -11.78
N ILE A 60 2.50 7.85 -11.35
CA ILE A 60 1.44 8.63 -12.00
C ILE A 60 1.99 9.77 -12.86
N LYS A 61 1.43 9.89 -14.07
CA LYS A 61 1.65 11.01 -14.99
C LYS A 61 0.40 11.88 -15.09
N LYS A 62 0.57 13.13 -15.54
CA LYS A 62 -0.53 14.05 -15.83
C LYS A 62 -1.53 13.44 -16.83
N GLY A 63 -2.82 13.66 -16.60
CA GLY A 63 -3.90 13.25 -17.51
C GLY A 63 -4.77 12.08 -17.01
N HIS A 64 -4.42 11.45 -15.89
CA HIS A 64 -5.24 10.43 -15.25
C HIS A 64 -6.15 11.04 -14.18
N SER A 65 -7.40 10.57 -14.12
CA SER A 65 -8.33 10.93 -13.03
C SER A 65 -8.00 10.17 -11.75
N GLY A 66 -8.39 10.70 -10.59
CA GLY A 66 -8.18 10.03 -9.30
C GLY A 66 -8.71 8.59 -9.26
N HIS A 67 -9.87 8.31 -9.88
CA HIS A 67 -10.45 6.97 -9.93
C HIS A 67 -9.62 6.00 -10.79
N GLU A 68 -9.12 6.45 -11.94
CA GLU A 68 -8.25 5.64 -12.79
C GLU A 68 -6.93 5.32 -12.08
N VAL A 69 -6.34 6.32 -11.43
CA VAL A 69 -5.14 6.18 -10.60
C VAL A 69 -5.35 5.17 -9.49
N LYS A 70 -6.48 5.24 -8.78
CA LYS A 70 -6.82 4.31 -7.69
C LYS A 70 -6.84 2.86 -8.16
N ASN A 71 -7.50 2.57 -9.28
CA ASN A 71 -7.54 1.21 -9.82
C ASN A 71 -6.16 0.69 -10.22
N ARG A 72 -5.34 1.52 -10.88
CA ARG A 72 -3.96 1.16 -11.24
C ARG A 72 -3.11 0.90 -9.99
N LEU A 73 -3.27 1.73 -8.97
CA LEU A 73 -2.53 1.60 -7.72
C LEU A 73 -2.89 0.31 -6.98
N LEU A 74 -4.18 -0.08 -6.95
CA LEU A 74 -4.59 -1.35 -6.36
C LEU A 74 -3.93 -2.56 -7.04
N VAL A 75 -3.70 -2.52 -8.35
CA VAL A 75 -2.96 -3.58 -9.06
C VAL A 75 -1.51 -3.63 -8.58
N VAL A 76 -0.83 -2.48 -8.52
CA VAL A 76 0.56 -2.40 -8.05
C VAL A 76 0.70 -2.86 -6.60
N LEU A 77 -0.20 -2.43 -5.70
CA LEU A 77 -0.20 -2.86 -4.31
C LEU A 77 -0.46 -4.37 -4.18
N ASN A 78 -1.30 -4.95 -5.04
CA ASN A 78 -1.58 -6.39 -5.01
C ASN A 78 -0.34 -7.19 -5.40
N ASP A 79 0.39 -6.76 -6.42
CA ASP A 79 1.62 -7.40 -6.86
C ASP A 79 2.70 -7.29 -5.78
N LEU A 80 2.87 -6.11 -5.18
CA LEU A 80 3.80 -5.89 -4.06
C LEU A 80 3.44 -6.70 -2.82
N SER A 81 2.15 -6.91 -2.54
CA SER A 81 1.69 -7.67 -1.37
C SER A 81 2.19 -9.12 -1.34
N SER A 82 2.63 -9.65 -2.48
CA SER A 82 3.21 -11.00 -2.61
C SER A 82 4.72 -11.04 -2.34
N THR A 83 5.34 -9.90 -2.06
CA THR A 83 6.78 -9.78 -1.75
C THR A 83 7.02 -9.71 -0.25
N GLU A 84 8.24 -10.04 0.19
CA GLU A 84 8.62 -9.95 1.61
C GLU A 84 8.43 -8.54 2.18
N ASN A 85 8.95 -7.53 1.48
CA ASN A 85 8.83 -6.14 1.92
C ASN A 85 7.39 -5.62 1.87
N GLY A 86 6.56 -6.10 0.93
CA GLY A 86 5.20 -5.63 0.71
C GLY A 86 4.12 -6.41 1.48
N PHE A 87 4.47 -7.48 2.21
CA PHE A 87 3.52 -8.38 2.84
C PHE A 87 2.51 -7.69 3.77
N ALA A 88 2.91 -6.62 4.46
CA ALA A 88 2.01 -5.89 5.37
C ALA A 88 0.82 -5.24 4.63
N LEU A 89 0.93 -5.00 3.31
CA LEU A 89 -0.17 -4.48 2.49
C LEU A 89 -1.43 -5.36 2.53
N ILE A 90 -1.29 -6.66 2.80
CA ILE A 90 -2.42 -7.60 2.90
C ILE A 90 -3.38 -7.20 4.03
N TYR A 91 -2.83 -6.64 5.12
CA TYR A 91 -3.60 -6.18 6.27
C TYR A 91 -4.03 -4.71 6.11
N LEU A 92 -3.19 -3.90 5.45
CA LEU A 92 -3.43 -2.47 5.29
C LEU A 92 -4.47 -2.15 4.23
N VAL A 93 -4.57 -2.93 3.15
CA VAL A 93 -5.46 -2.65 2.02
C VAL A 93 -6.78 -3.42 2.14
N SER A 94 -7.89 -2.68 2.16
CA SER A 94 -9.25 -3.19 2.35
C SER A 94 -9.63 -4.32 1.37
N CYS A 95 -9.31 -4.15 0.08
CA CYS A 95 -9.61 -5.15 -0.95
C CYS A 95 -8.80 -6.45 -0.80
N PHE A 96 -7.68 -6.44 -0.08
CA PHE A 96 -6.86 -7.63 0.15
C PHE A 96 -7.27 -8.33 1.44
N SER A 97 -7.67 -7.57 2.47
CA SER A 97 -8.14 -8.10 3.74
C SER A 97 -9.36 -9.03 3.61
N ASN A 98 -10.18 -8.84 2.56
CA ASN A 98 -11.34 -9.70 2.28
C ASN A 98 -10.98 -10.99 1.53
N LYS A 99 -9.77 -11.11 1.00
CA LYS A 99 -9.26 -12.35 0.41
C LYS A 99 -8.69 -13.20 1.54
N LYS A 100 -8.89 -14.53 1.44
CA LYS A 100 -8.36 -15.49 2.42
C LYS A 100 -6.87 -15.20 2.66
N LEU A 101 -6.52 -14.85 3.89
CA LEU A 101 -5.14 -14.51 4.29
C LEU A 101 -4.18 -15.60 3.78
N PRO A 102 -3.04 -15.23 3.18
CA PRO A 102 -2.03 -16.22 2.84
C PRO A 102 -1.64 -16.96 4.11
N SER A 103 -1.56 -18.28 4.02
CA SER A 103 -1.11 -19.10 5.13
C SER A 103 0.32 -18.69 5.47
N LEU A 104 0.57 -18.29 6.72
CA LEU A 104 1.92 -18.10 7.24
C LEU A 104 2.63 -19.45 7.13
N ILE A 105 3.54 -19.57 6.15
CA ILE A 105 4.41 -20.75 6.06
C ILE A 105 5.41 -20.58 7.21
N ILE A 106 5.17 -21.30 8.30
CA ILE A 106 6.15 -21.42 9.37
C ILE A 106 7.21 -22.39 8.82
N GLU A 107 8.48 -21.97 8.80
CA GLU A 107 9.62 -22.77 8.32
C GLU A 107 9.77 -24.14 9.02
N SER A 108 8.96 -24.45 10.04
CA SER A 108 8.88 -25.76 10.68
C SER A 108 8.37 -26.88 9.78
N ASP A 109 7.62 -26.58 8.72
CA ASP A 109 7.08 -27.62 7.82
C ASP A 109 8.12 -28.15 6.82
N ALA A 110 9.30 -27.53 6.73
CA ALA A 110 10.40 -28.01 5.89
C ALA A 110 11.23 -29.14 6.54
N SER A 111 10.97 -29.53 7.80
CA SER A 111 11.80 -30.50 8.55
C SER A 111 11.04 -31.68 9.17
N SER A 112 9.96 -32.18 8.55
CA SER A 112 9.35 -33.47 8.94
C SER A 112 9.61 -34.59 7.94
N ASN A 113 10.85 -34.70 7.46
CA ASN A 113 11.31 -35.90 6.75
C ASN A 113 12.44 -36.59 7.54
N LYS A 114 12.10 -37.19 8.69
CA LYS A 114 13.01 -38.10 9.42
C LYS A 114 12.40 -39.50 9.50
N ARG A 115 12.82 -40.31 8.52
CA ARG A 115 13.10 -41.76 8.54
C ARG A 115 12.21 -42.66 9.40
N LYS A 116 11.40 -43.49 8.72
CA LYS A 116 11.06 -44.84 9.19
C LYS A 116 12.34 -45.69 9.23
N ASN A 117 12.67 -46.24 10.38
CA ASN A 117 13.39 -47.50 10.53
C ASN A 117 12.72 -48.28 11.67
#